data_AF-A0A977T6R6-F1
#
_entry.id   AF-A0A977T6R6-F1
#
_cell.length_a   1.000
_cell.length_b   1.000
_cell.length_c   1.000
_cell.angle_alpha   90.00
_cell.angle_beta   90.00
_cell.angle_gamma   90.00
#
_symmetry.space_group_name_H-M   'P 1'
#
loop_
_entity.id
_entity.type
_entity.pdbx_description
1 polymer ?
#
loop_
_entity_poly.entity_id
_entity_poly.type
_entity_poly.pdbx_seq_one_letter_code
_entity_poly.pdbx_strand_id
1 'polypeptide(L)'
;MFRKSCQIFIILSVFCGAHPVFSVPTIRYTGVLHHHSIQRDQHVTLDLVSNPQSEVPNSWIGLLKLYFGDLRSREYISFHFDTAHLHGDWLVFDQINQEVSVSFPKFSEEELIGTLRTSFTTEHPELILRKDGNVQLKYPLIKALWGEYEGFCEGSNKKIQLYTYRSSQETNRMGHPFSDYLIIGEAGSEDRETCAETRFCIKNHFFSGAYNFYTENLDLFGRYESGSLRCQTTSTGLRCNGCEYKKTSDEDASVHPIPSGAKSLLPQVSPGQIITPRNLEGSYFGYVYHELLNEYQFADLDFFLVPPKIENGPVGLSSLFRIYFGDLKSQEALTYRYDPIFLPQGATQFLLAKPSLTEINEMDAALEITAVSENTISGVWYSLLFGRIGTFYLQKSSPPQLPDEAIVFGPLSGEYEFENLIMNTGIVAEKIPSNLENPFSPLNFVGRLFHTEALWRAKDIQGGSYDFYTGRLALFLDQKDRYLIGNRETADTLELRVNTLTYLGPLAPFEGSHFLRKKSPSPSTLKRVILPNDEAAER
;
A
#
# COMPACT_ATOMS: atom_id res chain seq x y z
N MET A 1 40.80 -58.43 51.28
CA MET A 1 40.82 -56.96 51.30
C MET A 1 41.09 -56.47 49.87
N PHE A 2 40.04 -56.29 49.06
CA PHE A 2 40.11 -55.67 47.74
C PHE A 2 38.79 -54.93 47.53
N ARG A 3 38.80 -53.60 47.67
CA ARG A 3 37.67 -52.73 47.30
C ARG A 3 37.80 -52.41 45.82
N LYS A 4 36.83 -52.83 45.02
CA LYS A 4 36.62 -52.33 43.66
C LYS A 4 35.93 -50.98 43.75
N SER A 5 36.65 -49.91 43.42
CA SER A 5 36.08 -48.59 43.19
C SER A 5 35.44 -48.58 41.80
N CYS A 6 34.11 -48.43 41.75
CA CYS A 6 33.37 -48.21 40.51
C CYS A 6 33.36 -46.70 40.25
N GLN A 7 34.16 -46.22 39.29
CA GLN A 7 34.07 -44.84 38.79
C GLN A 7 32.91 -44.76 37.81
N ILE A 8 31.83 -44.10 38.22
CA ILE A 8 30.72 -43.73 37.34
C ILE A 8 31.16 -42.46 36.59
N PHE A 9 31.46 -42.61 35.30
CA PHE A 9 31.56 -41.47 34.38
C PHE A 9 30.15 -41.03 34.01
N ILE A 10 29.70 -39.91 34.58
CA ILE A 10 28.50 -39.21 34.11
C ILE A 10 28.94 -38.41 32.88
N ILE A 11 28.70 -38.95 31.69
CA ILE A 11 28.77 -38.19 30.45
C ILE A 11 27.50 -37.33 30.43
N LEU A 12 27.61 -36.08 30.88
CA LEU A 12 26.65 -35.03 30.57
C LEU A 12 26.82 -34.70 29.09
N SER A 13 26.20 -35.50 28.22
CA SER A 13 25.93 -35.12 26.85
C SER A 13 24.90 -34.01 26.89
N VAL A 14 25.38 -32.77 26.93
CA VAL A 14 24.62 -31.59 26.52
C VAL A 14 24.29 -31.81 25.05
N PHE A 15 23.15 -32.45 24.78
CA PHE A 15 22.49 -32.36 23.50
C PHE A 15 22.07 -30.90 23.36
N CYS A 16 22.97 -30.06 22.82
CA CYS A 16 22.55 -28.93 22.00
C CYS A 16 21.78 -29.55 20.84
N GLY A 17 20.48 -29.79 21.04
CA GLY A 17 19.53 -30.05 19.98
C GLY A 17 19.48 -28.78 19.14
N ALA A 18 20.43 -28.65 18.22
CA ALA A 18 20.27 -27.79 17.07
C ALA A 18 19.08 -28.35 16.30
N HIS A 19 17.87 -27.95 16.69
CA HIS A 19 16.71 -28.13 15.85
C HIS A 19 17.08 -27.45 14.53
N PRO A 20 17.12 -28.18 13.41
CA PRO A 20 17.29 -27.55 12.12
C PRO A 20 16.19 -26.48 12.01
N VAL A 21 16.61 -25.22 12.01
CA VAL A 21 15.73 -24.09 11.73
C VAL A 21 15.42 -24.21 10.25
N PHE A 22 14.44 -25.05 9.93
CA PHE A 22 13.85 -25.08 8.61
C PHE A 22 13.10 -23.77 8.47
N SER A 23 13.72 -22.85 7.74
CA SER A 23 13.07 -21.62 7.33
C SER A 23 11.97 -22.02 6.35
N VAL A 24 10.73 -22.07 6.82
CA VAL A 24 9.60 -22.39 5.95
C VAL A 24 9.42 -21.20 4.99
N PRO A 25 9.34 -21.41 3.67
CA PRO A 25 9.13 -20.32 2.73
C PRO A 25 7.82 -19.59 3.02
N THR A 26 7.74 -18.32 2.65
CA THR A 26 6.47 -17.59 2.64
C THR A 26 5.38 -18.39 1.91
N ILE A 27 4.22 -18.51 2.54
CA ILE A 27 3.04 -19.17 1.96
C ILE A 27 2.01 -18.09 1.65
N ARG A 28 1.62 -17.99 0.38
CA ARG A 28 0.54 -17.11 -0.07
C ARG A 28 -0.71 -17.94 -0.31
N TYR A 29 -1.81 -17.51 0.29
CA TYR A 29 -3.15 -18.00 -0.01
C TYR A 29 -4.01 -16.90 -0.62
N THR A 30 -4.90 -17.30 -1.51
CA THR A 30 -5.93 -16.45 -2.11
C THR A 30 -7.29 -17.12 -1.93
N GLY A 31 -8.33 -16.34 -1.68
CA GLY A 31 -9.65 -16.91 -1.52
C GLY A 31 -10.74 -15.89 -1.30
N VAL A 32 -11.72 -16.25 -0.47
CA VAL A 32 -12.97 -15.52 -0.30
C VAL A 32 -13.36 -15.45 1.18
N LEU A 33 -13.86 -14.29 1.59
CA LEU A 33 -14.57 -14.07 2.85
C LEU A 33 -16.07 -13.99 2.57
N HIS A 34 -16.84 -14.93 3.10
CA HIS A 34 -18.29 -14.99 2.94
C HIS A 34 -18.99 -14.27 4.10
N HIS A 35 -19.67 -13.16 3.77
CA HIS A 35 -20.50 -12.42 4.72
C HIS A 35 -21.95 -12.89 4.64
N HIS A 36 -22.35 -13.76 5.57
CA HIS A 36 -23.65 -14.42 5.52
C HIS A 36 -24.85 -13.48 5.69
N SER A 37 -24.75 -12.42 6.49
CA SER A 37 -25.87 -11.50 6.76
C SER A 37 -26.22 -10.59 5.61
N ILE A 38 -25.20 -9.95 5.04
CA ILE A 38 -25.35 -9.05 3.91
C ILE A 38 -25.38 -9.80 2.58
N GLN A 39 -25.14 -11.12 2.60
CA GLN A 39 -25.06 -11.97 1.41
C GLN A 39 -24.11 -11.37 0.38
N ARG A 40 -22.87 -11.17 0.81
CA ARG A 40 -21.78 -10.64 0.00
C ARG A 40 -20.51 -11.44 0.21
N ASP A 41 -19.66 -11.40 -0.79
CA ASP A 41 -18.31 -11.95 -0.74
C ASP A 41 -17.27 -10.84 -0.83
N GLN A 42 -16.07 -11.10 -0.30
CA GLN A 42 -14.88 -10.31 -0.59
C GLN A 42 -13.75 -11.22 -0.99
N HIS A 43 -12.96 -10.80 -1.98
CA HIS A 43 -11.70 -11.46 -2.25
C HIS A 43 -10.70 -11.19 -1.14
N VAL A 44 -9.89 -12.19 -0.85
CA VAL A 44 -8.92 -12.15 0.25
C VAL A 44 -7.58 -12.72 -0.18
N THR A 45 -6.49 -12.14 0.32
CA THR A 45 -5.17 -12.76 0.33
C THR A 45 -4.64 -12.87 1.74
N LEU A 46 -3.95 -13.96 2.06
CA LEU A 46 -3.22 -14.15 3.30
C LEU A 46 -1.78 -14.54 2.96
N ASP A 47 -0.83 -13.68 3.29
CA ASP A 47 0.60 -14.00 3.21
C ASP A 47 1.08 -14.40 4.61
N LEU A 48 1.61 -15.62 4.75
CA LEU A 48 2.28 -16.11 5.94
C LEU A 48 3.78 -16.00 5.74
N VAL A 49 4.42 -15.11 6.48
CA VAL A 49 5.87 -14.88 6.41
C VAL A 49 6.52 -15.50 7.63
N SER A 50 7.50 -16.38 7.42
CA SER A 50 8.23 -16.97 8.55
C SER A 50 8.92 -15.89 9.38
N ASN A 51 8.78 -15.95 10.70
CA ASN A 51 9.49 -15.04 11.61
C ASN A 51 10.63 -15.79 12.31
N PRO A 52 11.83 -15.87 11.69
CA PRO A 52 12.96 -16.60 12.28
C PRO A 52 13.55 -15.91 13.51
N GLN A 53 13.16 -14.66 13.80
CA GLN A 53 13.66 -13.88 14.93
C GLN A 53 12.84 -14.10 16.21
N SER A 54 11.68 -14.72 16.10
CA SER A 54 10.83 -15.05 17.24
C SER A 54 11.44 -16.14 18.11
N GLU A 55 11.30 -16.00 19.42
CA GLU A 55 11.66 -17.04 20.39
C GLU A 55 10.72 -18.26 20.31
N VAL A 56 9.54 -18.10 19.68
CA VAL A 56 8.55 -19.16 19.51
C VAL A 56 8.83 -19.93 18.22
N PRO A 57 9.14 -21.25 18.29
CA PRO A 57 9.32 -22.07 17.10
C PRO A 57 8.09 -22.03 16.19
N ASN A 58 8.31 -21.98 14.88
CA ASN A 58 7.24 -21.94 13.86
C ASN A 58 6.28 -20.75 13.99
N SER A 59 6.74 -19.61 14.49
CA SER A 59 5.95 -18.37 14.44
C SER A 59 5.92 -17.77 13.05
N TRP A 60 4.77 -17.25 12.69
CA TRP A 60 4.53 -16.56 11.43
C TRP A 60 4.06 -15.14 11.69
N ILE A 61 4.41 -14.25 10.77
CA ILE A 61 3.70 -12.99 10.57
C ILE A 61 2.59 -13.26 9.57
N GLY A 62 1.38 -12.81 9.88
CA GLY A 62 0.22 -12.91 8.99
C GLY A 62 -0.13 -11.56 8.37
N LEU A 63 -0.27 -11.52 7.06
CA LEU A 63 -0.72 -10.34 6.33
C LEU A 63 -2.00 -10.66 5.58
N LEU A 64 -3.14 -10.21 6.12
CA LEU A 64 -4.47 -10.44 5.56
C LEU A 64 -4.94 -9.20 4.80
N LYS A 65 -5.28 -9.33 3.52
CA LYS A 65 -5.92 -8.24 2.75
C LYS A 65 -7.34 -8.60 2.36
N LEU A 66 -8.28 -7.69 2.55
CA LEU A 66 -9.67 -7.79 2.12
C LEU A 66 -9.94 -6.77 1.01
N TYR A 67 -10.30 -7.24 -0.19
CA TYR A 67 -10.50 -6.39 -1.36
C TYR A 67 -11.96 -5.94 -1.52
N PHE A 68 -12.17 -4.70 -1.95
CA PHE A 68 -13.47 -4.20 -2.41
C PHE A 68 -13.52 -4.25 -3.93
N GLY A 69 -14.23 -5.24 -4.48
CA GLY A 69 -14.18 -5.60 -5.89
C GLY A 69 -13.39 -6.89 -6.09
N ASP A 70 -12.63 -6.95 -7.18
CA ASP A 70 -11.73 -8.07 -7.45
C ASP A 70 -10.32 -7.85 -6.89
N LEU A 71 -9.43 -8.83 -7.07
CA LEU A 71 -8.04 -8.79 -6.58
C LEU A 71 -7.18 -7.67 -7.20
N ARG A 72 -7.66 -7.00 -8.25
CA ARG A 72 -7.01 -5.85 -8.89
C ARG A 72 -7.46 -4.52 -8.28
N SER A 73 -8.46 -4.54 -7.40
CA SER A 73 -8.98 -3.32 -6.78
C SER A 73 -7.89 -2.58 -6.02
N ARG A 74 -7.86 -1.26 -6.22
CA ARG A 74 -7.04 -0.31 -5.44
C ARG A 74 -7.69 0.05 -4.10
N GLU A 75 -8.90 -0.45 -3.84
CA GLU A 75 -9.57 -0.33 -2.55
C GLU A 75 -9.54 -1.67 -1.82
N TYR A 76 -8.83 -1.70 -0.70
CA TYR A 76 -8.73 -2.85 0.17
C TYR A 76 -8.33 -2.46 1.60
N ILE A 77 -8.62 -3.35 2.56
CA ILE A 77 -8.18 -3.27 3.95
C ILE A 77 -7.02 -4.26 4.14
N SER A 78 -6.02 -3.91 4.94
CA SER A 78 -4.94 -4.81 5.33
C SER A 78 -4.90 -4.96 6.85
N PHE A 79 -4.72 -6.18 7.33
CA PHE A 79 -4.44 -6.50 8.73
C PHE A 79 -3.07 -7.17 8.81
N HIS A 80 -2.25 -6.70 9.74
CA HIS A 80 -0.92 -7.22 10.00
C HIS A 80 -0.89 -7.88 11.37
N PHE A 81 -0.65 -9.18 11.43
CA PHE A 81 -0.54 -9.94 12.67
C PHE A 81 0.93 -10.29 12.89
N ASP A 82 1.57 -9.70 13.91
CA ASP A 82 3.00 -9.91 14.20
C ASP A 82 3.30 -11.36 14.59
N THR A 83 2.31 -12.03 15.16
CA THR A 83 2.41 -13.40 15.65
C THR A 83 1.16 -14.20 15.30
N ALA A 84 1.36 -15.29 14.58
CA ALA A 84 0.42 -16.39 14.46
C ALA A 84 0.84 -17.54 15.36
N HIS A 85 -0.10 -18.05 16.14
CA HIS A 85 0.12 -19.17 17.04
C HIS A 85 -0.48 -20.44 16.48
N LEU A 86 0.33 -21.50 16.41
CA LEU A 86 -0.12 -22.83 16.06
C LEU A 86 -0.35 -23.64 17.35
N HIS A 87 -1.61 -23.84 17.72
CA HIS A 87 -2.04 -24.62 18.88
C HIS A 87 -2.54 -26.00 18.44
N GLY A 88 -1.63 -26.97 18.35
CA GLY A 88 -1.95 -28.26 17.72
C GLY A 88 -2.14 -28.05 16.21
N ASP A 89 -3.33 -28.33 15.69
CA ASP A 89 -3.67 -28.05 14.28
C ASP A 89 -4.29 -26.66 14.09
N TRP A 90 -4.53 -25.90 15.17
CA TRP A 90 -5.26 -24.64 15.10
C TRP A 90 -4.30 -23.49 14.86
N LEU A 91 -4.44 -22.80 13.74
CA LEU A 91 -3.70 -21.57 13.45
C LEU A 91 -4.55 -20.37 13.85
N VAL A 92 -4.07 -19.59 14.81
CA VAL A 92 -4.78 -18.43 15.36
C VAL A 92 -3.92 -17.18 15.22
N PHE A 93 -4.53 -16.14 14.68
CA PHE A 93 -4.01 -14.79 14.63
C PHE A 93 -4.84 -13.98 15.63
N ASP A 94 -4.34 -13.86 16.85
CA ASP A 94 -4.91 -12.96 17.84
C ASP A 94 -3.81 -12.01 18.32
N GLN A 95 -4.19 -10.74 18.43
CA GLN A 95 -3.37 -9.73 19.05
C GLN A 95 -4.25 -8.91 19.96
N ILE A 96 -3.81 -8.72 21.20
CA ILE A 96 -4.55 -7.98 22.24
C ILE A 96 -4.90 -6.54 21.78
N ASN A 97 -4.06 -5.99 20.90
CA ASN A 97 -4.16 -4.60 20.46
C ASN A 97 -4.94 -4.45 19.14
N GLN A 98 -5.45 -5.55 18.58
CA GLN A 98 -6.19 -5.51 17.32
C GLN A 98 -7.67 -5.83 17.52
N GLU A 99 -8.50 -5.11 16.79
CA GLU A 99 -9.95 -5.30 16.75
C GLU A 99 -10.38 -6.50 15.89
N VAL A 100 -9.42 -7.28 15.38
CA VAL A 100 -9.63 -8.40 14.48
C VAL A 100 -8.84 -9.62 14.96
N SER A 101 -9.46 -10.79 14.87
CA SER A 101 -8.78 -12.07 15.03
C SER A 101 -9.20 -13.03 13.92
N VAL A 102 -8.27 -13.87 13.49
CA VAL A 102 -8.51 -14.91 12.48
C VAL A 102 -8.19 -16.26 13.10
N SER A 103 -9.05 -17.24 12.87
CA SER A 103 -8.82 -18.60 13.38
C SER A 103 -9.11 -19.65 12.32
N PHE A 104 -8.17 -20.58 12.17
CA PHE A 104 -8.27 -21.74 11.30
C PHE A 104 -8.19 -23.00 12.16
N PRO A 105 -9.28 -23.76 12.36
CA PRO A 105 -9.29 -24.96 13.19
C PRO A 105 -8.37 -26.08 12.70
N LYS A 106 -7.94 -26.01 11.43
CA LYS A 106 -6.99 -26.94 10.84
C LYS A 106 -6.05 -26.20 9.90
N PHE A 107 -4.76 -26.20 10.21
CA PHE A 107 -3.71 -25.72 9.34
C PHE A 107 -3.42 -26.75 8.24
N SER A 108 -3.40 -26.29 7.00
CA SER A 108 -3.03 -27.07 5.83
C SER A 108 -2.35 -26.16 4.82
N GLU A 109 -1.27 -26.65 4.21
CA GLU A 109 -0.47 -25.87 3.25
C GLU A 109 -1.23 -25.52 1.97
N GLU A 110 -2.25 -26.32 1.61
CA GLU A 110 -3.00 -26.15 0.37
C GLU A 110 -4.30 -25.35 0.54
N GLU A 111 -4.91 -25.44 1.73
CA GLU A 111 -6.22 -24.87 2.02
C GLU A 111 -6.35 -24.52 3.50
N LEU A 112 -6.91 -23.35 3.78
CA LEU A 112 -7.29 -22.90 5.12
C LEU A 112 -8.77 -22.53 5.12
N ILE A 113 -9.53 -23.14 6.03
CA ILE A 113 -10.95 -22.82 6.27
C ILE A 113 -11.07 -22.36 7.71
N GLY A 114 -11.63 -21.17 7.90
CA GLY A 114 -11.63 -20.50 9.19
C GLY A 114 -12.69 -19.42 9.32
N THR A 115 -12.51 -18.58 10.33
CA THR A 115 -13.41 -17.45 10.59
C THR A 115 -12.62 -16.17 10.87
N LEU A 116 -13.16 -15.06 10.40
CA LEU A 116 -12.75 -13.72 10.79
C LEU A 116 -13.67 -13.23 11.91
N ARG A 117 -13.09 -12.77 13.02
CA ARG A 117 -13.83 -12.15 14.12
C ARG A 117 -13.39 -10.70 14.26
N THR A 118 -14.34 -9.83 14.58
CA THR A 118 -14.05 -8.42 14.80
C THR A 118 -14.96 -7.79 15.85
N SER A 119 -14.57 -6.66 16.43
CA SER A 119 -15.40 -5.81 17.29
C SER A 119 -16.59 -5.17 16.54
N PHE A 120 -16.50 -5.01 15.21
CA PHE A 120 -17.48 -4.27 14.41
C PHE A 120 -18.77 -5.04 14.09
N THR A 121 -18.77 -6.36 14.28
CA THR A 121 -19.94 -7.20 14.07
C THR A 121 -19.93 -8.40 15.03
N THR A 122 -21.10 -8.84 15.46
CA THR A 122 -21.25 -10.09 16.22
C THR A 122 -21.15 -11.33 15.33
N GLU A 123 -21.07 -11.13 14.02
CA GLU A 123 -20.98 -12.21 13.04
C GLU A 123 -19.55 -12.69 12.85
N HIS A 124 -19.43 -13.92 12.37
CA HIS A 124 -18.15 -14.55 12.11
C HIS A 124 -18.13 -14.99 10.65
N PRO A 125 -17.83 -14.07 9.72
CA PRO A 125 -17.70 -14.40 8.31
C PRO A 125 -16.77 -15.61 8.09
N GLU A 126 -17.19 -16.50 7.19
CA GLU A 126 -16.43 -17.70 6.84
C GLU A 126 -15.30 -17.32 5.89
N LEU A 127 -14.08 -17.71 6.22
CA LEU A 127 -12.88 -17.43 5.44
C LEU A 127 -12.37 -18.72 4.81
N ILE A 128 -12.37 -18.78 3.47
CA ILE A 128 -11.88 -19.93 2.70
C ILE A 128 -10.72 -19.45 1.84
N LEU A 129 -9.56 -20.05 2.04
CA LEU A 129 -8.30 -19.65 1.43
C LEU A 129 -7.61 -20.86 0.81
N ARG A 130 -7.10 -20.73 -0.41
CA ARG A 130 -6.38 -21.80 -1.11
C ARG A 130 -5.11 -21.27 -1.75
N LYS A 131 -4.08 -22.10 -1.80
CA LYS A 131 -2.79 -21.73 -2.42
C LYS A 131 -2.89 -21.55 -3.94
N ASP A 132 -3.79 -22.31 -4.57
CA ASP A 132 -4.11 -22.18 -6.01
C ASP A 132 -5.08 -21.02 -6.33
N GLY A 133 -5.64 -20.38 -5.29
CA GLY A 133 -6.63 -19.31 -5.41
C GLY A 133 -7.99 -19.73 -5.97
N ASN A 134 -8.23 -21.02 -6.22
CA ASN A 134 -9.47 -21.51 -6.82
C ASN A 134 -10.57 -21.67 -5.78
N VAL A 135 -11.13 -20.54 -5.33
CA VAL A 135 -12.28 -20.48 -4.43
C VAL A 135 -13.45 -19.84 -5.17
N GLN A 136 -14.60 -20.52 -5.20
CA GLN A 136 -15.78 -20.00 -5.88
C GLN A 136 -16.53 -18.99 -5.00
N LEU A 137 -17.03 -17.93 -5.63
CA LEU A 137 -17.93 -16.99 -4.99
C LEU A 137 -19.30 -17.66 -4.76
N LYS A 138 -19.85 -17.46 -3.56
CA LYS A 138 -21.19 -17.84 -3.15
C LYS A 138 -22.18 -16.69 -3.32
N TYR A 139 -21.71 -15.47 -3.13
CA TYR A 139 -22.50 -14.24 -3.17
C TYR A 139 -21.83 -13.19 -4.07
N PRO A 140 -22.55 -12.13 -4.50
CA PRO A 140 -21.93 -11.02 -5.21
C PRO A 140 -20.83 -10.35 -4.37
N LEU A 141 -19.75 -9.93 -5.04
CA LEU A 141 -18.66 -9.21 -4.38
C LEU A 141 -19.15 -7.87 -3.81
N ILE A 142 -18.67 -7.51 -2.62
CA ILE A 142 -18.68 -6.12 -2.16
C ILE A 142 -17.86 -5.32 -3.16
N LYS A 143 -18.44 -4.28 -3.74
CA LYS A 143 -17.80 -3.45 -4.78
C LYS A 143 -17.02 -2.30 -4.15
N ALA A 144 -16.02 -1.80 -4.87
CA ALA A 144 -15.34 -0.56 -4.52
C ALA A 144 -16.32 0.63 -4.55
N LEU A 145 -16.09 1.59 -3.65
CA LEU A 145 -16.88 2.81 -3.49
C LEU A 145 -16.50 3.91 -4.48
N TRP A 146 -15.24 3.97 -4.90
CA TRP A 146 -14.79 4.93 -5.91
C TRP A 146 -15.60 4.75 -7.18
N GLY A 147 -16.14 5.84 -7.69
CA GLY A 147 -16.81 5.86 -8.99
C GLY A 147 -18.03 6.76 -9.05
N GLU A 148 -18.72 6.65 -10.18
CA GLU A 148 -19.95 7.37 -10.49
C GLU A 148 -21.18 6.50 -10.32
N TYR A 149 -22.22 7.14 -9.81
CA TYR A 149 -23.51 6.53 -9.55
C TYR A 149 -24.61 7.42 -10.08
N GLU A 150 -25.43 6.90 -11.00
CA GLU A 150 -26.58 7.63 -11.57
C GLU A 150 -27.90 6.97 -11.17
N GLY A 151 -28.89 7.79 -10.86
CA GLY A 151 -30.22 7.35 -10.44
C GLY A 151 -31.30 8.37 -10.80
N PHE A 152 -32.55 7.95 -10.70
CA PHE A 152 -33.70 8.85 -10.86
C PHE A 152 -34.40 9.01 -9.51
N CYS A 153 -34.48 10.23 -9.00
CA CYS A 153 -35.07 10.50 -7.70
C CYS A 153 -35.78 11.85 -7.64
N GLU A 154 -36.93 11.90 -6.96
CA GLU A 154 -37.73 13.11 -6.79
C GLU A 154 -38.05 13.80 -8.13
N GLY A 155 -38.27 13.01 -9.20
CA GLY A 155 -38.61 13.53 -10.53
C GLY A 155 -37.43 14.05 -11.35
N SER A 156 -36.19 13.92 -10.87
CA SER A 156 -34.97 14.36 -11.59
C SER A 156 -33.92 13.26 -11.66
N ASN A 157 -33.09 13.27 -12.71
CA ASN A 157 -31.88 12.45 -12.71
C ASN A 157 -30.90 13.05 -11.69
N LYS A 158 -30.33 12.19 -10.86
CA LYS A 158 -29.33 12.55 -9.86
C LYS A 158 -28.06 11.75 -10.08
N LYS A 159 -26.94 12.35 -9.70
CA LYS A 159 -25.61 11.75 -9.83
C LYS A 159 -24.84 11.92 -8.54
N ILE A 160 -24.16 10.85 -8.11
CA ILE A 160 -23.20 10.87 -7.01
C ILE A 160 -21.86 10.45 -7.57
N GLN A 161 -20.81 11.19 -7.23
CA GLN A 161 -19.44 10.86 -7.56
C GLN A 161 -18.65 10.71 -6.28
N LEU A 162 -18.07 9.55 -6.04
CA LEU A 162 -17.30 9.24 -4.85
C LEU A 162 -15.83 9.00 -5.22
N TYR A 163 -14.95 9.50 -4.36
CA TYR A 163 -13.52 9.24 -4.43
C TYR A 163 -13.05 8.70 -3.08
N THR A 164 -12.14 7.75 -3.14
CA THR A 164 -11.49 7.15 -1.97
C THR A 164 -9.99 7.28 -2.10
N TYR A 165 -9.31 7.78 -1.09
CA TYR A 165 -7.85 7.78 -1.10
C TYR A 165 -7.33 7.49 0.30
N ARG A 166 -6.17 6.86 0.37
CA ARG A 166 -5.57 6.60 1.66
C ARG A 166 -4.96 7.88 2.23
N SER A 167 -5.28 8.20 3.48
CA SER A 167 -4.74 9.36 4.18
C SER A 167 -3.75 8.90 5.24
N SER A 168 -2.54 9.45 5.22
CA SER A 168 -1.57 9.21 6.29
C SER A 168 -1.90 9.96 7.58
N GLN A 169 -2.92 10.83 7.58
CA GLN A 169 -3.28 11.65 8.76
C GLN A 169 -3.89 10.84 9.91
N GLU A 170 -4.44 9.65 9.64
CA GLU A 170 -5.07 8.79 10.67
C GLU A 170 -4.36 7.45 10.90
N THR A 171 -3.17 7.22 10.34
CA THR A 171 -2.41 5.96 10.49
C THR A 171 -2.04 5.63 11.94
N ASN A 172 -2.19 6.59 12.85
CA ASN A 172 -2.04 6.39 14.30
C ASN A 172 -3.20 5.58 14.92
N ARG A 173 -4.24 5.23 14.15
CA ARG A 173 -5.39 4.40 14.56
C ARG A 173 -5.36 3.02 13.88
N MET A 174 -4.23 2.32 13.94
CA MET A 174 -4.20 0.87 13.69
C MET A 174 -5.31 0.20 14.52
N GLY A 175 -6.34 -0.32 13.86
CA GLY A 175 -7.52 -0.92 14.51
C GLY A 175 -8.87 -0.50 13.91
N HIS A 176 -8.98 0.67 13.27
CA HIS A 176 -10.20 1.06 12.54
C HIS A 176 -10.01 0.85 11.03
N PRO A 177 -10.61 -0.19 10.42
CA PRO A 177 -10.26 -0.68 9.07
C PRO A 177 -10.55 0.32 7.94
N PHE A 178 -11.29 1.39 8.21
CA PHE A 178 -11.53 2.50 7.28
C PHE A 178 -10.93 3.84 7.68
N SER A 179 -10.24 3.93 8.83
CA SER A 179 -9.48 5.16 9.12
C SER A 179 -8.40 5.42 8.06
N ASP A 180 -7.97 4.35 7.37
CA ASP A 180 -7.00 4.46 6.29
C ASP A 180 -7.55 5.19 5.07
N TYR A 181 -8.86 5.18 4.80
CA TYR A 181 -9.46 5.82 3.61
C TYR A 181 -10.26 7.07 3.95
N LEU A 182 -9.88 8.17 3.33
CA LEU A 182 -10.74 9.34 3.23
C LEU A 182 -11.71 9.15 2.05
N ILE A 183 -13.00 9.12 2.37
CA ILE A 183 -14.10 9.09 1.39
C ILE A 183 -14.60 10.51 1.23
N ILE A 184 -14.61 11.00 0.00
CA ILE A 184 -15.13 12.32 -0.37
C ILE A 184 -16.03 12.17 -1.59
N GLY A 185 -16.80 13.21 -1.91
CA GLY A 185 -17.61 13.14 -3.10
C GLY A 185 -18.45 14.37 -3.36
N GLU A 186 -19.22 14.26 -4.43
CA GLU A 186 -20.13 15.30 -4.89
C GLU A 186 -21.46 14.65 -5.24
N ALA A 187 -22.55 15.35 -4.98
CA ALA A 187 -23.87 14.97 -5.46
C ALA A 187 -24.50 16.12 -6.23
N GLY A 188 -25.08 15.76 -7.37
CA GLY A 188 -25.72 16.69 -8.28
C GLY A 188 -27.06 16.20 -8.82
N SER A 189 -27.78 17.14 -9.42
CA SER A 189 -29.05 16.90 -10.11
C SER A 189 -28.97 17.42 -11.54
N GLU A 190 -29.68 16.76 -12.46
CA GLU A 190 -29.86 17.26 -13.82
C GLU A 190 -30.74 18.50 -13.78
N ASP A 191 -30.18 19.64 -14.18
CA ASP A 191 -30.87 20.93 -14.23
C ASP A 191 -30.33 21.73 -15.43
N ARG A 192 -31.00 21.59 -16.57
CA ARG A 192 -30.56 22.24 -17.83
C ARG A 192 -30.61 23.76 -17.80
N GLU A 193 -31.33 24.35 -16.84
CA GLU A 193 -31.45 25.81 -16.75
C GLU A 193 -30.30 26.41 -15.94
N THR A 194 -29.81 25.71 -14.91
CA THR A 194 -28.71 26.20 -14.06
C THR A 194 -27.35 25.60 -14.39
N CYS A 195 -27.30 24.42 -15.00
CA CYS A 195 -26.05 23.76 -15.42
C CYS A 195 -25.78 24.13 -16.86
N ALA A 196 -24.76 24.96 -17.10
CA ALA A 196 -24.41 25.45 -18.43
C ALA A 196 -24.20 24.34 -19.49
N GLU A 197 -22.97 23.88 -19.69
CA GLU A 197 -22.64 22.89 -20.73
C GLU A 197 -22.68 21.43 -20.22
N THR A 198 -22.89 21.21 -18.92
CA THR A 198 -22.92 19.86 -18.34
C THR A 198 -24.32 19.39 -17.99
N ARG A 199 -24.51 18.06 -18.03
CA ARG A 199 -25.80 17.43 -17.72
C ARG A 199 -26.21 17.57 -16.24
N PHE A 200 -25.26 17.66 -15.31
CA PHE A 200 -25.53 17.70 -13.87
C PHE A 200 -24.87 18.92 -13.20
N CYS A 201 -25.55 19.49 -12.21
CA CYS A 201 -25.02 20.57 -11.36
C CYS A 201 -24.71 20.01 -9.99
N ILE A 202 -23.57 20.40 -9.45
CA ILE A 202 -23.22 20.07 -8.07
C ILE A 202 -24.14 20.84 -7.14
N LYS A 203 -24.88 20.10 -6.31
CA LYS A 203 -25.73 20.65 -5.25
C LYS A 203 -25.09 20.46 -3.88
N ASN A 204 -24.30 19.41 -3.70
CA ASN A 204 -23.70 19.05 -2.43
C ASN A 204 -22.27 18.56 -2.60
N HIS A 205 -21.44 18.88 -1.61
CA HIS A 205 -20.07 18.38 -1.49
C HIS A 205 -19.89 17.66 -0.16
N PHE A 206 -19.24 16.51 -0.20
CA PHE A 206 -18.88 15.69 0.94
C PHE A 206 -17.36 15.73 1.12
N PHE A 207 -16.93 16.21 2.28
CA PHE A 207 -15.51 16.37 2.63
C PHE A 207 -15.00 15.21 3.48
N SER A 208 -15.88 14.35 3.97
CA SER A 208 -15.52 13.09 4.61
C SER A 208 -16.66 12.07 4.49
N GLY A 209 -16.35 10.82 4.76
CA GLY A 209 -17.32 9.75 4.80
C GLY A 209 -16.83 8.58 5.63
N ALA A 210 -17.76 7.77 6.11
CA ALA A 210 -17.51 6.56 6.86
C ALA A 210 -18.28 5.41 6.22
N TYR A 211 -17.58 4.34 5.87
CA TYR A 211 -18.19 3.14 5.33
C TYR A 211 -18.06 2.00 6.34
N ASN A 212 -19.11 1.19 6.51
CA ASN A 212 -19.08 -0.06 7.25
C ASN A 212 -19.57 -1.17 6.33
N PHE A 213 -18.64 -1.98 5.81
CA PHE A 213 -18.96 -3.07 4.90
C PHE A 213 -19.71 -4.22 5.57
N TYR A 214 -19.59 -4.41 6.89
CA TYR A 214 -20.36 -5.44 7.61
C TYR A 214 -21.85 -5.13 7.65
N THR A 215 -22.23 -3.85 7.54
CA THR A 215 -23.63 -3.41 7.53
C THR A 215 -24.05 -2.78 6.22
N GLU A 216 -23.16 -2.76 5.21
CA GLU A 216 -23.32 -2.03 3.95
C GLU A 216 -23.69 -0.54 4.11
N ASN A 217 -23.38 0.11 5.24
CA ASN A 217 -23.79 1.50 5.52
C ASN A 217 -22.67 2.47 5.16
N LEU A 218 -22.99 3.49 4.37
CA LEU A 218 -22.11 4.58 3.99
C LEU A 218 -22.72 5.91 4.44
N ASP A 219 -22.04 6.61 5.35
CA ASP A 219 -22.39 7.96 5.78
C ASP A 219 -21.44 8.96 5.12
N LEU A 220 -21.98 9.94 4.41
CA LEU A 220 -21.22 11.02 3.78
C LEU A 220 -21.48 12.33 4.53
N PHE A 221 -20.43 13.01 4.95
CA PHE A 221 -20.48 14.24 5.74
C PHE A 221 -19.99 15.41 4.89
N GLY A 222 -20.77 16.48 4.89
CA GLY A 222 -20.62 17.49 3.86
C GLY A 222 -21.39 18.75 4.12
N ARG A 223 -21.26 19.70 3.19
CA ARG A 223 -22.21 20.81 3.08
C ARG A 223 -23.42 20.32 2.30
N TYR A 224 -24.19 19.45 2.94
CA TYR A 224 -25.47 18.95 2.47
C TYR A 224 -26.60 19.72 3.19
N GLU A 225 -27.78 19.91 2.58
CA GLU A 225 -28.89 20.64 3.23
C GLU A 225 -29.25 20.07 4.62
N SER A 226 -29.08 18.76 4.81
CA SER A 226 -29.23 18.07 6.11
C SER A 226 -27.92 17.69 6.81
N GLY A 227 -26.77 18.24 6.39
CA GLY A 227 -25.43 18.03 6.98
C GLY A 227 -24.78 16.66 6.68
N SER A 228 -25.56 15.63 6.40
CA SER A 228 -25.06 14.30 6.00
C SER A 228 -26.00 13.60 5.02
N LEU A 229 -25.46 12.76 4.15
CA LEU A 229 -26.19 11.84 3.29
C LEU A 229 -25.91 10.40 3.74
N ARG A 230 -26.95 9.66 4.10
CA ARG A 230 -26.85 8.24 4.46
C ARG A 230 -27.21 7.36 3.28
N CYS A 231 -26.35 6.41 2.98
CA CYS A 231 -26.46 5.48 1.87
C CYS A 231 -26.28 4.04 2.36
N GLN A 232 -26.87 3.10 1.62
CA GLN A 232 -26.56 1.67 1.71
C GLN A 232 -25.92 1.22 0.40
N THR A 233 -24.78 0.52 0.48
CA THR A 233 -24.18 -0.11 -0.70
C THR A 233 -25.01 -1.31 -1.12
N THR A 234 -25.20 -1.50 -2.41
CA THR A 234 -25.87 -2.68 -2.99
C THR A 234 -24.91 -3.39 -3.94
N SER A 235 -25.32 -4.55 -4.47
CA SER A 235 -24.53 -5.27 -5.48
C SER A 235 -24.32 -4.49 -6.78
N THR A 236 -25.13 -3.45 -7.03
CA THR A 236 -25.14 -2.68 -8.29
C THR A 236 -24.92 -1.18 -8.10
N GLY A 237 -24.83 -0.67 -6.87
CA GLY A 237 -24.60 0.74 -6.62
C GLY A 237 -24.92 1.18 -5.19
N LEU A 238 -25.68 2.28 -5.05
CA LEU A 238 -25.98 2.91 -3.77
C LEU A 238 -27.49 3.12 -3.61
N ARG A 239 -27.99 3.02 -2.39
CA ARG A 239 -29.35 3.43 -2.01
C ARG A 239 -29.27 4.53 -0.97
N CYS A 240 -29.55 5.78 -1.32
CA CYS A 240 -29.43 6.91 -0.42
C CYS A 240 -30.79 7.62 -0.27
N ASN A 241 -31.26 7.82 0.96
CA ASN A 241 -32.55 8.47 1.26
C ASN A 241 -33.74 7.95 0.42
N GLY A 242 -33.78 6.65 0.12
CA GLY A 242 -34.81 6.03 -0.72
C GLY A 242 -34.61 6.12 -2.23
N CYS A 243 -33.62 6.88 -2.70
CA CYS A 243 -33.18 6.88 -4.10
C CYS A 243 -32.24 5.70 -4.37
N GLU A 244 -32.41 5.02 -5.51
CA GLU A 244 -31.43 4.05 -6.02
C GLU A 244 -30.54 4.67 -7.09
N TYR A 245 -29.23 4.50 -6.93
CA TYR A 245 -28.21 4.88 -7.87
C TYR A 245 -27.46 3.64 -8.33
N LYS A 246 -27.30 3.46 -9.64
CA LYS A 246 -26.51 2.38 -10.22
C LYS A 246 -25.11 2.89 -10.51
N LYS A 247 -24.09 2.09 -10.21
CA LYS A 247 -22.71 2.42 -10.59
C LYS A 247 -22.62 2.44 -12.12
N THR A 248 -22.10 3.53 -12.69
CA THR A 248 -21.98 3.74 -14.15
C THR A 248 -20.54 3.75 -14.63
N SER A 249 -19.57 3.97 -13.72
CA SER A 249 -18.15 3.96 -14.02
C SER A 249 -17.54 2.55 -13.88
N ASP A 250 -16.68 2.18 -14.82
CA ASP A 250 -15.90 0.94 -14.82
C ASP A 250 -14.45 1.13 -14.35
N GLU A 251 -14.09 2.20 -13.63
CA GLU A 251 -12.68 2.47 -13.26
C GLU A 251 -12.04 1.42 -12.34
N ASP A 252 -12.83 0.62 -11.61
CA ASP A 252 -12.27 -0.56 -10.93
C ASP A 252 -11.74 -1.61 -11.92
N ALA A 253 -12.22 -1.58 -13.18
CA ALA A 253 -11.86 -2.50 -14.24
C ALA A 253 -10.73 -1.97 -15.15
N SER A 254 -10.38 -0.68 -15.09
CA SER A 254 -9.27 -0.09 -15.86
C SER A 254 -7.90 -0.33 -15.21
N VAL A 255 -7.74 -1.47 -14.53
CA VAL A 255 -6.43 -2.00 -14.21
C VAL A 255 -6.01 -2.83 -15.42
N HIS A 256 -4.91 -2.42 -16.06
CA HIS A 256 -4.23 -3.24 -17.05
C HIS A 256 -4.25 -4.69 -16.56
N PRO A 257 -4.75 -5.66 -17.36
CA PRO A 257 -4.74 -7.05 -16.91
C PRO A 257 -3.33 -7.35 -16.44
N ILE A 258 -3.18 -7.74 -15.16
CA ILE A 258 -1.89 -8.24 -14.63
C ILE A 258 -1.46 -9.24 -15.69
N PRO A 259 -0.39 -8.96 -16.46
CA PRO A 259 -0.10 -9.78 -17.61
C PRO A 259 0.02 -11.21 -17.08
N SER A 260 -0.74 -12.14 -17.64
CA SER A 260 -0.65 -13.56 -17.25
C SER A 260 0.77 -14.12 -17.48
N GLY A 261 1.64 -13.33 -18.13
CA GLY A 261 3.07 -13.51 -18.29
C GLY A 261 3.96 -12.46 -17.60
N ALA A 262 3.48 -11.64 -16.66
CA ALA A 262 4.31 -10.88 -15.71
C ALA A 262 4.94 -11.87 -14.72
N LYS A 263 5.68 -12.84 -15.28
CA LYS A 263 6.76 -13.48 -14.57
C LYS A 263 7.61 -12.32 -14.07
N SER A 264 7.91 -12.30 -12.78
CA SER A 264 9.06 -11.59 -12.26
C SER A 264 10.19 -11.79 -13.29
N LEU A 265 10.48 -10.76 -14.10
CA LEU A 265 11.50 -10.84 -15.17
C LEU A 265 12.89 -11.01 -14.56
N LEU A 266 12.95 -10.94 -13.23
CA LEU A 266 14.08 -11.18 -12.39
C LEU A 266 14.54 -12.64 -12.53
N PRO A 267 15.84 -12.87 -12.74
CA PRO A 267 16.40 -14.22 -12.82
C PRO A 267 15.95 -15.05 -11.62
N GLN A 268 15.53 -16.30 -11.86
CA GLN A 268 15.38 -17.25 -10.76
C GLN A 268 16.77 -17.55 -10.20
N VAL A 269 17.12 -16.86 -9.12
CA VAL A 269 18.33 -17.17 -8.36
C VAL A 269 18.13 -18.54 -7.74
N SER A 270 19.06 -19.47 -8.01
CA SER A 270 19.01 -20.78 -7.37
C SER A 270 19.14 -20.60 -5.86
N PRO A 271 18.18 -21.11 -5.05
CA PRO A 271 18.34 -21.13 -3.61
C PRO A 271 19.58 -21.97 -3.27
N GLY A 272 20.42 -21.53 -2.32
CA GLY A 272 21.39 -22.48 -1.76
C GLY A 272 22.72 -21.98 -1.25
N GLN A 273 23.01 -20.68 -1.22
CA GLN A 273 24.19 -20.20 -0.50
C GLN A 273 23.85 -19.93 0.96
N ILE A 274 24.65 -20.51 1.86
CA ILE A 274 24.59 -20.18 3.28
C ILE A 274 24.97 -18.71 3.43
N ILE A 275 24.06 -17.96 4.04
CA ILE A 275 24.19 -16.54 4.22
C ILE A 275 25.03 -16.29 5.46
N THR A 276 26.06 -15.47 5.31
CA THR A 276 26.83 -14.93 6.44
C THR A 276 26.83 -13.41 6.36
N PRO A 277 26.88 -12.69 7.50
CA PRO A 277 26.92 -11.22 7.49
C PRO A 277 28.03 -10.66 6.58
N ARG A 278 29.20 -11.31 6.55
CA ARG A 278 30.35 -10.89 5.72
C ARG A 278 30.09 -11.03 4.22
N ASN A 279 29.38 -12.07 3.79
CA ASN A 279 29.07 -12.25 2.36
C ASN A 279 28.07 -11.20 1.87
N LEU A 280 27.19 -10.75 2.76
CA LEU A 280 26.19 -9.74 2.49
C LEU A 280 26.72 -8.31 2.54
N GLU A 281 27.88 -8.06 3.13
CA GLU A 281 28.40 -6.70 3.26
C GLU A 281 28.57 -6.02 1.88
N GLY A 282 28.17 -4.74 1.83
CA GLY A 282 28.29 -3.88 0.65
C GLY A 282 26.96 -3.30 0.17
N SER A 283 27.04 -2.62 -0.98
CA SER A 283 25.91 -1.96 -1.63
C SER A 283 25.39 -2.78 -2.80
N TYR A 284 24.07 -2.96 -2.83
CA TYR A 284 23.35 -3.62 -3.91
C TYR A 284 22.43 -2.62 -4.59
N PHE A 285 22.37 -2.66 -5.91
CA PHE A 285 21.58 -1.76 -6.73
C PHE A 285 20.66 -2.57 -7.64
N GLY A 286 19.44 -2.11 -7.85
CA GLY A 286 18.54 -2.74 -8.80
C GLY A 286 17.13 -2.20 -8.71
N TYR A 287 16.15 -3.09 -8.66
CA TYR A 287 14.75 -2.71 -8.80
C TYR A 287 13.84 -3.43 -7.83
N VAL A 288 12.77 -2.73 -7.50
CA VAL A 288 11.54 -3.26 -6.92
C VAL A 288 10.50 -3.29 -8.02
N TYR A 289 9.90 -4.44 -8.27
CA TYR A 289 8.75 -4.59 -9.13
C TYR A 289 7.48 -4.49 -8.29
N HIS A 290 6.63 -3.51 -8.59
CA HIS A 290 5.34 -3.29 -7.93
C HIS A 290 4.25 -4.13 -8.59
N GLU A 291 3.74 -5.14 -7.90
CA GLU A 291 2.75 -6.09 -8.46
C GLU A 291 1.44 -5.39 -8.85
N LEU A 292 0.98 -4.40 -8.07
CA LEU A 292 -0.28 -3.68 -8.30
C LEU A 292 -0.18 -2.67 -9.45
N LEU A 293 0.98 -2.03 -9.60
CA LEU A 293 1.20 -0.99 -10.61
C LEU A 293 1.79 -1.53 -11.90
N ASN A 294 2.37 -2.74 -11.87
CA ASN A 294 3.11 -3.33 -12.98
C ASN A 294 4.25 -2.40 -13.47
N GLU A 295 4.95 -1.78 -12.51
CA GLU A 295 6.06 -0.87 -12.75
C GLU A 295 7.30 -1.26 -11.92
N TYR A 296 8.48 -0.93 -12.43
CA TYR A 296 9.77 -1.11 -11.77
C TYR A 296 10.22 0.20 -11.14
N GLN A 297 10.68 0.15 -9.89
CA GLN A 297 11.23 1.29 -9.19
C GLN A 297 12.69 1.03 -8.86
N PHE A 298 13.58 1.97 -9.17
CA PHE A 298 14.98 1.85 -8.79
C PHE A 298 15.12 1.76 -7.27
N ALA A 299 16.04 0.90 -6.82
CA ALA A 299 16.30 0.67 -5.42
C ALA A 299 17.78 0.39 -5.14
N ASP A 300 18.22 0.71 -3.93
CA ASP A 300 19.46 0.21 -3.36
C ASP A 300 19.27 -0.39 -1.97
N LEU A 301 20.13 -1.33 -1.62
CA LEU A 301 20.20 -1.96 -0.32
C LEU A 301 21.66 -1.99 0.12
N ASP A 302 21.97 -1.23 1.15
CA ASP A 302 23.28 -1.20 1.79
C ASP A 302 23.26 -2.10 3.03
N PHE A 303 24.26 -2.98 3.15
CA PHE A 303 24.49 -3.82 4.32
C PHE A 303 25.77 -3.41 5.05
N PHE A 304 25.67 -3.23 6.36
CA PHE A 304 26.76 -2.83 7.24
C PHE A 304 26.96 -3.86 8.35
N LEU A 305 28.21 -4.23 8.61
CA LEU A 305 28.55 -5.09 9.74
C LEU A 305 28.45 -4.30 11.05
N VAL A 306 27.76 -4.89 12.02
CA VAL A 306 27.68 -4.38 13.38
C VAL A 306 28.58 -5.23 14.28
N PRO A 307 29.62 -4.65 14.90
CA PRO A 307 30.53 -5.41 15.74
C PRO A 307 29.78 -6.01 16.94
N PRO A 308 30.24 -7.18 17.45
CA PRO A 308 29.59 -7.84 18.57
C PRO A 308 29.68 -6.98 19.84
N LYS A 309 28.61 -6.97 20.64
CA LYS A 309 28.57 -6.22 21.92
C LYS A 309 29.49 -6.80 23.00
N ILE A 310 29.88 -8.06 22.85
CA ILE A 310 30.77 -8.79 23.76
C ILE A 310 31.93 -9.39 22.95
N GLU A 311 33.08 -9.55 23.58
CA GLU A 311 34.24 -10.20 22.97
C GLU A 311 33.86 -11.62 22.50
N ASN A 312 34.08 -11.92 21.22
CA ASN A 312 33.65 -13.17 20.54
C ASN A 312 32.13 -13.38 20.38
N GLY A 313 31.30 -12.34 20.53
CA GLY A 313 29.88 -12.42 20.21
C GLY A 313 29.58 -12.52 18.70
N PRO A 314 28.30 -12.77 18.32
CA PRO A 314 27.91 -12.80 16.92
C PRO A 314 28.00 -11.40 16.28
N VAL A 315 28.46 -11.34 15.02
CA VAL A 315 28.46 -10.12 14.21
C VAL A 315 27.03 -9.86 13.74
N GLY A 316 26.51 -8.67 14.01
CA GLY A 316 25.21 -8.23 13.53
C GLY A 316 25.28 -7.66 12.12
N LEU A 317 24.13 -7.52 11.49
CA LEU A 317 23.98 -6.95 10.16
C LEU A 317 22.91 -5.87 10.20
N SER A 318 23.28 -4.61 10.01
CA SER A 318 22.32 -3.51 9.80
C SER A 318 22.15 -3.25 8.32
N SER A 319 21.01 -2.71 7.92
CA SER A 319 20.76 -2.39 6.52
C SER A 319 20.01 -1.09 6.33
N LEU A 320 20.22 -0.49 5.17
CA LEU A 320 19.56 0.71 4.69
C LEU A 320 19.05 0.43 3.30
N PHE A 321 17.74 0.52 3.11
CA PHE A 321 17.09 0.30 1.83
C PHE A 321 16.53 1.61 1.31
N ARG A 322 16.85 1.97 0.08
CA ARG A 322 16.31 3.18 -0.56
C ARG A 322 15.56 2.81 -1.82
N ILE A 323 14.45 3.49 -2.07
CA ILE A 323 13.78 3.49 -3.36
C ILE A 323 13.68 4.87 -3.94
N TYR A 324 13.83 4.95 -5.25
CA TYR A 324 13.97 6.21 -5.98
C TYR A 324 12.75 6.45 -6.86
N PHE A 325 12.28 7.69 -6.93
CA PHE A 325 11.35 8.15 -7.93
C PHE A 325 12.16 8.79 -9.06
N GLY A 326 12.32 8.07 -10.17
CA GLY A 326 13.33 8.36 -11.19
C GLY A 326 14.51 7.38 -11.11
N ASP A 327 15.71 7.84 -11.44
CA ASP A 327 16.91 7.00 -11.44
C ASP A 327 17.67 7.02 -10.09
N LEU A 328 18.77 6.27 -9.99
CA LEU A 328 19.65 6.24 -8.81
C LEU A 328 20.31 7.59 -8.47
N LYS A 329 20.19 8.62 -9.33
CA LYS A 329 20.67 9.98 -9.08
C LYS A 329 19.54 10.88 -8.58
N SER A 330 18.31 10.39 -8.56
CA SER A 330 17.17 11.14 -8.07
C SER A 330 17.34 11.50 -6.60
N GLN A 331 16.97 12.73 -6.27
CA GLN A 331 16.86 13.19 -4.88
C GLN A 331 15.49 12.84 -4.27
N GLU A 332 14.53 12.43 -5.10
CA GLU A 332 13.23 11.93 -4.66
C GLU A 332 13.39 10.46 -4.30
N ALA A 333 13.53 10.16 -3.01
CA ALA A 333 13.69 8.80 -2.55
C ALA A 333 13.04 8.59 -1.18
N LEU A 334 12.57 7.35 -0.92
CA LEU A 334 12.22 6.89 0.42
C LEU A 334 13.35 6.04 0.96
N THR A 335 13.70 6.25 2.23
CA THR A 335 14.79 5.53 2.88
C THR A 335 14.27 4.80 4.11
N TYR A 336 14.54 3.51 4.16
CA TYR A 336 14.12 2.56 5.19
C TYR A 336 15.35 2.03 5.91
N ARG A 337 15.44 2.25 7.22
CA ARG A 337 16.58 1.81 8.03
C ARG A 337 16.18 0.65 8.94
N TYR A 338 16.78 -0.50 8.74
CA TYR A 338 16.50 -1.69 9.55
C TYR A 338 17.47 -1.84 10.71
N ASP A 339 16.94 -2.33 11.82
CA ASP A 339 17.73 -2.64 12.99
C ASP A 339 18.71 -3.79 12.74
N PRO A 340 19.82 -3.85 13.49
CA PRO A 340 20.78 -4.92 13.34
C PRO A 340 20.15 -6.29 13.61
N ILE A 341 20.28 -7.21 12.66
CA ILE A 341 19.84 -8.59 12.80
C ILE A 341 21.04 -9.51 13.02
N PHE A 342 20.82 -10.63 13.71
CA PHE A 342 21.82 -11.68 13.88
C PHE A 342 21.36 -12.91 13.10
N LEU A 343 22.09 -13.27 12.05
CA LEU A 343 21.71 -14.37 11.17
C LEU A 343 21.99 -15.71 11.86
N PRO A 344 21.01 -16.63 11.92
CA PRO A 344 21.25 -17.97 12.43
C PRO A 344 22.23 -18.73 11.51
N GLN A 345 22.97 -19.68 12.08
CA GLN A 345 23.89 -20.50 11.30
C GLN A 345 23.12 -21.31 10.25
N GLY A 346 23.59 -21.29 9.00
CA GLY A 346 22.94 -22.00 7.91
C GLY A 346 21.72 -21.29 7.32
N ALA A 347 21.44 -20.04 7.71
CA ALA A 347 20.35 -19.26 7.12
C ALA A 347 20.50 -19.18 5.59
N THR A 348 19.39 -19.41 4.88
CA THR A 348 19.28 -19.27 3.42
C THR A 348 18.24 -18.22 3.02
N GLN A 349 17.46 -17.76 3.99
CA GLN A 349 16.50 -16.66 3.89
C GLN A 349 16.43 -15.94 5.24
N PHE A 350 16.03 -14.67 5.24
CA PHE A 350 15.83 -13.90 6.47
C PHE A 350 14.92 -12.69 6.21
N LEU A 351 14.33 -12.16 7.29
CA LEU A 351 13.47 -10.98 7.25
C LEU A 351 14.23 -9.76 7.79
N LEU A 352 14.19 -8.67 7.03
CA LEU A 352 14.54 -7.33 7.48
C LEU A 352 13.25 -6.63 7.89
N ALA A 353 13.03 -6.51 9.19
CA ALA A 353 11.92 -5.80 9.80
C ALA A 353 12.40 -5.11 11.07
N LYS A 354 11.67 -4.10 11.56
CA LYS A 354 11.94 -3.55 12.89
C LYS A 354 11.41 -4.53 13.97
N PRO A 355 12.22 -4.90 14.98
CA PRO A 355 11.92 -5.94 15.94
C PRO A 355 10.93 -5.55 17.06
N SER A 356 10.49 -4.29 17.18
CA SER A 356 9.57 -3.89 18.25
C SER A 356 8.55 -2.84 17.82
N LEU A 357 7.28 -3.22 17.90
CA LEU A 357 6.11 -2.33 17.78
C LEU A 357 5.77 -1.59 19.08
N THR A 358 6.61 -1.70 20.13
CA THR A 358 6.41 -0.89 21.34
C THR A 358 6.53 0.61 21.06
N GLU A 359 7.17 0.97 19.95
CA GLU A 359 7.22 2.32 19.38
C GLU A 359 6.44 2.27 18.07
N ILE A 360 5.14 2.53 18.16
CA ILE A 360 4.06 2.21 17.21
C ILE A 360 4.20 2.90 15.83
N ASN A 361 5.28 3.66 15.59
CA ASN A 361 5.24 4.77 14.64
C ASN A 361 6.37 4.83 13.61
N GLU A 362 7.24 3.82 13.42
CA GLU A 362 8.51 4.15 12.72
C GLU A 362 8.80 3.54 11.35
N MET A 363 8.16 2.46 10.85
CA MET A 363 8.42 1.98 9.47
C MET A 363 7.30 1.14 8.87
N ASP A 364 6.92 1.41 7.62
CA ASP A 364 5.96 0.61 6.84
C ASP A 364 6.56 -0.61 6.14
N ALA A 365 7.86 -0.64 5.86
CA ALA A 365 8.42 -1.63 4.93
C ALA A 365 9.15 -2.76 5.66
N ALA A 366 8.88 -4.01 5.28
CA ALA A 366 9.67 -5.19 5.62
C ALA A 366 10.16 -5.88 4.34
N LEU A 367 11.40 -6.37 4.34
CA LEU A 367 11.99 -7.07 3.19
C LEU A 367 12.31 -8.51 3.57
N GLU A 368 11.62 -9.45 2.92
CA GLU A 368 11.98 -10.86 3.01
C GLU A 368 13.05 -11.18 1.97
N ILE A 369 14.24 -11.52 2.42
CA ILE A 369 15.34 -11.97 1.55
C ILE A 369 15.17 -13.47 1.33
N THR A 370 14.79 -13.86 0.12
CA THR A 370 14.47 -15.26 -0.21
C THR A 370 15.57 -15.98 -1.00
N ALA A 371 16.48 -15.22 -1.63
CA ALA A 371 17.65 -15.78 -2.27
C ALA A 371 18.84 -14.81 -2.23
N VAL A 372 20.02 -15.39 -2.01
CA VAL A 372 21.30 -14.69 -1.99
C VAL A 372 22.30 -15.47 -2.84
N SER A 373 23.03 -14.75 -3.69
CA SER A 373 24.22 -15.24 -4.37
C SER A 373 25.43 -14.34 -4.02
N GLU A 374 26.61 -14.64 -4.56
CA GLU A 374 27.82 -13.84 -4.37
C GLU A 374 27.62 -12.35 -4.69
N ASN A 375 26.85 -12.06 -5.74
CA ASN A 375 26.68 -10.70 -6.25
C ASN A 375 25.23 -10.23 -6.32
N THR A 376 24.26 -11.05 -5.95
CA THR A 376 22.83 -10.71 -6.11
C THR A 376 22.04 -11.05 -4.87
N ILE A 377 20.99 -10.26 -4.63
CA ILE A 377 20.00 -10.50 -3.60
C ILE A 377 18.62 -10.30 -4.21
N SER A 378 17.69 -11.20 -3.89
CA SER A 378 16.31 -11.06 -4.29
C SER A 378 15.37 -11.45 -3.17
N GLY A 379 14.15 -10.94 -3.26
CA GLY A 379 13.19 -11.11 -2.19
C GLY A 379 11.85 -10.50 -2.48
N VAL A 380 11.09 -10.32 -1.41
CA VAL A 380 9.73 -9.81 -1.42
C VAL A 380 9.66 -8.56 -0.55
N TRP A 381 9.03 -7.52 -1.09
CA TRP A 381 8.69 -6.31 -0.34
C TRP A 381 7.31 -6.48 0.29
N TYR A 382 7.24 -6.28 1.60
CA TYR A 382 6.02 -6.12 2.36
C TYR A 382 5.88 -4.70 2.90
N SER A 383 4.69 -4.16 2.79
CA SER A 383 4.22 -2.98 3.52
C SER A 383 3.35 -3.46 4.69
N LEU A 384 3.45 -2.84 5.85
CA LEU A 384 2.58 -3.14 6.99
C LEU A 384 1.14 -2.74 6.66
N LEU A 385 0.95 -1.60 6.01
CA LEU A 385 -0.38 -1.08 5.64
C LEU A 385 -0.94 -1.69 4.37
N PHE A 386 -0.08 -2.09 3.45
CA PHE A 386 -0.48 -2.50 2.10
C PHE A 386 -0.20 -3.98 1.85
N GLY A 387 0.34 -4.73 2.83
CA GLY A 387 0.79 -6.11 2.73
C GLY A 387 1.85 -6.29 1.64
N ARG A 388 1.88 -7.44 0.96
CA ARG A 388 2.83 -7.64 -0.14
C ARG A 388 2.65 -6.61 -1.25
N ILE A 389 3.74 -5.93 -1.58
CA ILE A 389 3.82 -4.90 -2.62
C ILE A 389 4.36 -5.49 -3.91
N GLY A 390 5.40 -6.31 -3.80
CA GLY A 390 5.96 -7.02 -4.93
C GLY A 390 7.32 -7.63 -4.63
N THR A 391 8.17 -7.75 -5.65
CA THR A 391 9.46 -8.43 -5.54
C THR A 391 10.61 -7.47 -5.80
N PHE A 392 11.78 -7.76 -5.26
CA PHE A 392 12.99 -7.00 -5.56
C PHE A 392 14.12 -7.90 -6.02
N TYR A 393 15.01 -7.33 -6.82
CA TYR A 393 16.22 -7.98 -7.30
C TYR A 393 17.31 -6.92 -7.47
N LEU A 394 18.40 -7.14 -6.75
CA LEU A 394 19.50 -6.20 -6.59
C LEU A 394 20.82 -6.92 -6.85
N GLN A 395 21.79 -6.20 -7.42
CA GLN A 395 23.11 -6.71 -7.77
C GLN A 395 24.21 -5.77 -7.23
N LYS A 396 25.34 -6.32 -6.81
CA LYS A 396 26.52 -5.52 -6.41
C LYS A 396 27.04 -4.69 -7.58
N SER A 397 27.52 -3.49 -7.29
CA SER A 397 28.19 -2.55 -8.20
C SER A 397 27.31 -1.82 -9.22
N SER A 398 26.31 -2.45 -9.82
CA SER A 398 25.44 -1.81 -10.80
C SER A 398 24.04 -2.44 -10.82
N PRO A 399 22.99 -1.66 -11.12
CA PRO A 399 21.66 -2.22 -11.34
C PRO A 399 21.69 -3.19 -12.55
N PRO A 400 20.92 -4.28 -12.49
CA PRO A 400 20.79 -5.21 -13.61
C PRO A 400 20.08 -4.53 -14.80
N GLN A 401 20.23 -5.08 -16.00
CA GLN A 401 19.51 -4.53 -17.15
C GLN A 401 18.04 -4.96 -17.10
N LEU A 402 17.12 -4.00 -17.16
CA LEU A 402 15.70 -4.29 -17.35
C LEU A 402 15.41 -4.63 -18.82
N PRO A 403 14.38 -5.45 -19.09
CA PRO A 403 13.85 -5.65 -20.44
C PRO A 403 13.37 -4.33 -21.07
N ASP A 404 13.41 -4.23 -22.40
CA ASP A 404 13.05 -3.02 -23.14
C ASP A 404 11.58 -2.61 -22.93
N GLU A 405 10.72 -3.58 -22.61
CA GLU A 405 9.29 -3.39 -22.30
C GLU A 405 9.01 -2.97 -20.85
N ALA A 406 10.03 -2.93 -19.98
CA ALA A 406 9.83 -2.60 -18.58
C ALA A 406 9.46 -1.13 -18.38
N ILE A 407 8.33 -0.88 -17.70
CA ILE A 407 7.92 0.47 -17.31
C ILE A 407 8.63 0.81 -16.00
N VAL A 408 9.37 1.92 -15.99
CA VAL A 408 10.14 2.36 -14.81
C VAL A 408 9.51 3.61 -14.21
N PHE A 409 9.38 3.65 -12.89
CA PHE A 409 8.96 4.82 -12.13
C PHE A 409 9.81 6.03 -12.49
N GLY A 410 9.19 7.02 -13.13
CA GLY A 410 9.77 8.34 -13.32
C GLY A 410 9.74 9.18 -12.03
N PRO A 411 10.41 10.34 -12.02
CA PRO A 411 10.28 11.32 -10.94
C PRO A 411 8.83 11.82 -10.84
N LEU A 412 8.39 12.16 -9.63
CA LEU A 412 7.08 12.76 -9.36
C LEU A 412 7.11 14.27 -9.48
N SER A 413 8.29 14.88 -9.31
CA SER A 413 8.48 16.29 -9.68
C SER A 413 8.61 16.44 -11.21
N GLY A 414 8.17 17.60 -11.71
CA GLY A 414 8.33 17.96 -13.10
C GLY A 414 7.32 19.01 -13.56
N GLU A 415 7.43 19.34 -14.84
CA GLU A 415 6.43 20.13 -15.57
C GLU A 415 5.51 19.15 -16.30
N TYR A 416 4.20 19.28 -16.05
CA TYR A 416 3.16 18.52 -16.70
C TYR A 416 2.24 19.46 -17.46
N GLU A 417 1.83 19.08 -18.68
CA GLU A 417 1.04 19.91 -19.57
C GLU A 417 -0.19 19.15 -20.09
N PHE A 418 -1.32 19.85 -20.17
CA PHE A 418 -2.55 19.39 -20.82
C PHE A 418 -3.25 20.61 -21.42
N GLU A 419 -3.35 20.67 -22.75
CA GLU A 419 -3.91 21.82 -23.47
C GLU A 419 -3.26 23.14 -23.01
N ASN A 420 -4.04 24.02 -22.39
CA ASN A 420 -3.58 25.31 -21.86
C ASN A 420 -3.25 25.27 -20.36
N LEU A 421 -3.21 24.10 -19.74
CA LEU A 421 -2.91 23.91 -18.33
C LEU A 421 -1.46 23.43 -18.16
N ILE A 422 -0.68 24.14 -17.34
CA ILE A 422 0.66 23.73 -16.94
C ILE A 422 0.66 23.54 -15.43
N MET A 423 1.17 22.39 -15.01
CA MET A 423 1.37 22.04 -13.62
C MET A 423 2.86 21.78 -13.37
N ASN A 424 3.47 22.61 -12.54
CA ASN A 424 4.82 22.38 -12.04
C ASN A 424 4.72 21.79 -10.64
N THR A 425 5.19 20.57 -10.48
CA THR A 425 5.30 19.91 -9.18
C THR A 425 6.77 19.83 -8.76
N GLY A 426 7.02 20.16 -7.51
CA GLY A 426 8.23 19.86 -6.79
C GLY A 426 7.89 18.90 -5.65
N ILE A 427 8.83 18.03 -5.32
CA ILE A 427 8.74 17.22 -4.12
C ILE A 427 9.67 17.82 -3.08
N VAL A 428 9.13 18.15 -1.91
CA VAL A 428 9.94 18.59 -0.78
C VAL A 428 9.86 17.49 0.27
N ALA A 429 11.02 16.96 0.64
CA ALA A 429 11.14 16.18 1.87
C ALA A 429 10.88 17.16 3.02
N GLU A 430 9.68 17.15 3.59
CA GLU A 430 9.42 17.94 4.78
C GLU A 430 10.39 17.49 5.88
N LYS A 431 10.94 18.46 6.62
CA LYS A 431 11.52 18.16 7.94
C LYS A 431 10.40 17.54 8.75
N ILE A 432 10.48 16.23 8.99
CA ILE A 432 9.62 15.49 9.93
C ILE A 432 9.47 16.40 11.17
N PRO A 433 8.26 16.94 11.46
CA PRO A 433 8.05 17.66 12.69
C PRO A 433 8.50 16.73 13.81
N SER A 434 9.31 17.21 14.75
CA SER A 434 9.97 16.39 15.80
C SER A 434 9.01 15.65 16.74
N ASN A 435 7.71 15.69 16.47
CA ASN A 435 6.59 15.21 17.25
C ASN A 435 5.51 14.51 16.40
N LEU A 436 5.70 14.35 15.08
CA LEU A 436 4.84 13.53 14.23
C LEU A 436 5.72 12.45 13.59
N GLU A 437 5.89 11.36 14.32
CA GLU A 437 6.44 10.09 13.85
C GLU A 437 5.43 9.47 12.87
N ASN A 438 5.32 10.04 11.69
CA ASN A 438 4.65 9.39 10.58
C ASN A 438 5.74 8.82 9.65
N PRO A 439 5.94 7.50 9.62
CA PRO A 439 6.96 6.87 8.80
C PRO A 439 6.52 6.76 7.33
N PHE A 440 5.23 6.97 7.07
CA PHE A 440 4.68 7.27 5.78
C PHE A 440 4.95 8.76 5.57
N SER A 441 6.16 9.16 5.18
CA SER A 441 6.34 10.51 4.67
C SER A 441 5.78 10.49 3.24
N PRO A 442 4.51 10.88 2.99
CA PRO A 442 4.13 11.16 1.62
C PRO A 442 5.10 12.23 1.15
N LEU A 443 5.66 12.01 -0.03
CA LEU A 443 6.39 13.07 -0.70
C LEU A 443 5.44 14.28 -0.77
N ASN A 444 5.75 15.35 -0.04
CA ASN A 444 4.85 16.48 -0.01
C ASN A 444 5.00 17.23 -1.32
N PHE A 445 3.90 17.37 -2.04
CA PHE A 445 3.86 18.07 -3.31
C PHE A 445 3.79 19.57 -3.02
N VAL A 446 4.73 20.30 -3.59
CA VAL A 446 4.65 21.75 -3.70
C VAL A 446 4.65 22.12 -5.16
N GLY A 447 4.25 23.34 -5.50
CA GLY A 447 4.35 23.78 -6.87
C GLY A 447 3.25 24.74 -7.26
N ARG A 448 2.98 24.80 -8.57
CA ARG A 448 2.00 25.72 -9.13
C ARG A 448 1.26 25.09 -10.30
N LEU A 449 -0.04 25.34 -10.33
CA LEU A 449 -0.92 25.09 -11.46
C LEU A 449 -1.29 26.43 -12.10
N PHE A 450 -1.13 26.59 -13.40
CA PHE A 450 -1.53 27.82 -14.08
C PHE A 450 -1.99 27.56 -15.51
N HIS A 451 -2.81 28.48 -16.02
CA HIS A 451 -3.28 28.46 -17.40
C HIS A 451 -2.34 29.31 -18.28
N THR A 452 -1.87 28.79 -19.42
CA THR A 452 -0.93 29.45 -20.34
C THR A 452 -1.43 30.82 -20.80
N GLU A 453 -2.72 30.93 -21.09
CA GLU A 453 -3.36 32.17 -21.53
C GLU A 453 -3.72 33.13 -20.36
N ALA A 454 -3.62 32.67 -19.11
CA ALA A 454 -4.03 33.44 -17.93
C ALA A 454 -3.11 33.17 -16.73
N LEU A 455 -1.82 33.48 -16.90
CA LEU A 455 -0.77 33.26 -15.88
C LEU A 455 -1.09 33.88 -14.51
N TRP A 456 -1.87 34.97 -14.48
CA TRP A 456 -2.33 35.64 -13.25
C TRP A 456 -3.34 34.81 -12.43
N ARG A 457 -3.86 33.70 -12.96
CA ARG A 457 -4.74 32.74 -12.27
C ARG A 457 -3.98 31.55 -11.66
N ALA A 458 -2.66 31.67 -11.48
CA ALA A 458 -1.87 30.62 -10.86
C ALA A 458 -2.44 30.21 -9.50
N LYS A 459 -2.45 28.91 -9.24
CA LYS A 459 -2.83 28.27 -7.99
C LYS A 459 -1.61 27.58 -7.42
N ASP A 460 -1.24 27.93 -6.20
CA ASP A 460 -0.18 27.24 -5.51
C ASP A 460 -0.68 25.86 -5.03
N ILE A 461 0.14 24.84 -5.27
CA ILE A 461 0.00 23.52 -4.65
C ILE A 461 0.65 23.65 -3.27
N GLN A 462 -0.18 23.62 -2.23
CA GLN A 462 0.26 23.83 -0.85
C GLN A 462 0.62 22.53 -0.14
N GLY A 463 0.20 21.41 -0.70
CA GLY A 463 0.57 20.09 -0.25
C GLY A 463 0.01 19.02 -1.17
N GLY A 464 0.28 17.77 -0.84
CA GLY A 464 -0.37 16.64 -1.48
C GLY A 464 -0.01 15.32 -0.82
N SER A 465 -0.68 14.27 -1.25
CA SER A 465 -0.31 12.90 -0.95
C SER A 465 -0.15 12.12 -2.25
N TYR A 466 0.86 11.25 -2.27
CA TYR A 466 1.00 10.23 -3.30
C TYR A 466 1.17 8.89 -2.64
N ASP A 467 0.25 8.00 -2.95
CA ASP A 467 0.32 6.60 -2.58
C ASP A 467 1.04 5.86 -3.70
N PHE A 468 2.33 5.62 -3.51
CA PHE A 468 3.16 4.94 -4.50
C PHE A 468 2.88 3.44 -4.61
N TYR A 469 2.01 2.87 -3.76
CA TYR A 469 1.57 1.49 -3.89
C TYR A 469 0.36 1.37 -4.82
N THR A 470 -0.55 2.34 -4.79
CA THR A 470 -1.78 2.35 -5.62
C THR A 470 -1.72 3.31 -6.79
N GLY A 471 -0.70 4.18 -6.85
CA GLY A 471 -0.54 5.20 -7.87
C GLY A 471 -1.50 6.37 -7.71
N ARG A 472 -2.33 6.38 -6.66
CA ARG A 472 -3.29 7.45 -6.37
C ARG A 472 -2.58 8.68 -5.85
N LEU A 473 -3.05 9.84 -6.27
CA LEU A 473 -2.47 11.12 -5.88
C LEU A 473 -3.57 12.15 -5.59
N ALA A 474 -3.33 12.97 -4.58
CA ALA A 474 -4.16 14.12 -4.23
C ALA A 474 -3.26 15.35 -4.05
N LEU A 475 -3.59 16.46 -4.71
CA LEU A 475 -2.88 17.73 -4.60
C LEU A 475 -3.81 18.78 -4.01
N PHE A 476 -3.40 19.42 -2.93
CA PHE A 476 -4.16 20.47 -2.26
C PHE A 476 -3.85 21.83 -2.90
N LEU A 477 -4.87 22.47 -3.48
CA LEU A 477 -4.78 23.76 -4.14
C LEU A 477 -5.27 24.86 -3.21
N ASP A 478 -4.40 25.82 -2.87
CA ASP A 478 -4.68 26.95 -1.97
C ASP A 478 -5.36 26.62 -0.62
N GLN A 479 -5.65 27.64 0.20
CA GLN A 479 -6.23 27.47 1.55
C GLN A 479 -7.73 27.12 1.56
N LYS A 480 -8.37 26.91 0.40
CA LYS A 480 -9.84 26.76 0.31
C LYS A 480 -10.24 25.42 -0.27
N ASP A 481 -10.04 24.34 0.50
CA ASP A 481 -10.65 23.02 0.34
C ASP A 481 -10.68 22.44 -1.10
N ARG A 482 -9.83 22.93 -2.01
CA ARG A 482 -9.78 22.50 -3.41
C ARG A 482 -8.68 21.49 -3.56
N TYR A 483 -8.97 20.44 -4.31
CA TYR A 483 -8.01 19.38 -4.54
C TYR A 483 -8.06 18.90 -5.98
N LEU A 484 -6.90 18.53 -6.50
CA LEU A 484 -6.77 17.69 -7.69
C LEU A 484 -6.63 16.26 -7.19
N ILE A 485 -7.46 15.34 -7.70
CA ILE A 485 -7.33 13.93 -7.38
C ILE A 485 -7.23 13.14 -8.66
N GLY A 486 -6.41 12.11 -8.63
CA GLY A 486 -6.45 11.09 -9.65
C GLY A 486 -5.33 10.09 -9.49
N ASN A 487 -4.78 9.65 -10.62
CA ASN A 487 -3.84 8.55 -10.66
C ASN A 487 -2.64 8.91 -11.51
N ARG A 488 -1.52 8.29 -11.17
CA ARG A 488 -0.42 8.11 -12.12
C ARG A 488 -0.76 6.92 -13.01
N GLU A 489 -0.94 7.20 -14.30
CA GLU A 489 -1.23 6.17 -15.31
C GLU A 489 0.05 5.56 -15.87
N THR A 490 1.10 6.38 -16.02
CA THR A 490 2.43 5.93 -16.44
C THR A 490 3.52 6.74 -15.77
N ALA A 491 4.78 6.38 -16.01
CA ALA A 491 5.95 7.15 -15.61
C ALA A 491 5.85 8.67 -15.90
N ASP A 492 5.21 9.03 -17.03
CA ASP A 492 5.14 10.40 -17.53
C ASP A 492 3.71 10.95 -17.64
N THR A 493 2.69 10.24 -17.16
CA THR A 493 1.30 10.70 -17.33
C THR A 493 0.55 10.66 -16.01
N LEU A 494 -0.04 11.81 -15.65
CA LEU A 494 -0.97 11.96 -14.53
C LEU A 494 -2.37 12.16 -15.10
N GLU A 495 -3.31 11.32 -14.69
CA GLU A 495 -4.72 11.59 -14.87
C GLU A 495 -5.20 12.35 -13.64
N LEU A 496 -5.47 13.65 -13.79
CA LEU A 496 -5.97 14.49 -12.70
C LEU A 496 -7.37 15.01 -13.00
N ARG A 497 -8.17 15.10 -11.94
CA ARG A 497 -9.49 15.71 -11.95
C ARG A 497 -9.53 16.84 -10.96
N VAL A 498 -10.08 17.96 -11.40
CA VAL A 498 -10.32 19.09 -10.51
C VAL A 498 -11.60 18.83 -9.75
N ASN A 499 -11.51 18.69 -8.43
CA ASN A 499 -12.70 18.78 -7.59
C ASN A 499 -12.92 20.25 -7.25
N THR A 500 -13.95 20.86 -7.84
CA THR A 500 -14.26 22.29 -7.64
C THR A 500 -15.44 22.46 -6.70
N LEU A 501 -15.17 22.98 -5.49
CA LEU A 501 -16.18 23.38 -4.50
C LEU A 501 -17.05 24.61 -4.85
N THR A 502 -17.12 25.00 -6.12
CA THR A 502 -18.04 26.08 -6.52
C THR A 502 -19.47 25.54 -6.47
N TYR A 503 -20.22 25.93 -5.43
CA TYR A 503 -21.67 25.79 -5.38
C TYR A 503 -22.26 26.29 -6.70
N LEU A 504 -23.03 25.44 -7.39
CA LEU A 504 -23.60 25.67 -8.74
C LEU A 504 -22.64 25.45 -9.92
N GLY A 505 -21.50 24.78 -9.71
CA GLY A 505 -20.61 24.35 -10.77
C GLY A 505 -21.10 23.10 -11.51
N PRO A 506 -20.62 22.89 -12.76
CA PRO A 506 -20.87 21.65 -13.50
C PRO A 506 -20.25 20.44 -12.78
N LEU A 507 -20.99 19.34 -12.64
CA LEU A 507 -20.43 18.05 -12.22
C LEU A 507 -19.76 17.42 -13.45
N ALA A 508 -18.43 17.33 -13.45
CA ALA A 508 -17.67 16.78 -14.56
C ALA A 508 -17.83 15.25 -14.60
N PRO A 509 -18.23 14.65 -15.74
CA PRO A 509 -18.29 13.20 -15.86
C PRO A 509 -16.89 12.58 -15.71
N PHE A 510 -16.81 11.28 -15.40
CA PHE A 510 -15.52 10.60 -15.35
C PHE A 510 -14.80 10.63 -16.69
N GLU A 511 -15.51 10.82 -17.79
CA GLU A 511 -14.93 10.99 -19.14
C GLU A 511 -14.25 12.36 -19.35
N GLY A 512 -14.35 13.30 -18.39
CA GLY A 512 -13.74 14.64 -18.43
C GLY A 512 -12.34 14.74 -17.82
N SER A 513 -11.63 13.62 -17.65
CA SER A 513 -10.27 13.60 -17.10
C SER A 513 -9.30 14.50 -17.88
N HIS A 514 -8.46 15.23 -17.15
CA HIS A 514 -7.33 15.91 -17.75
C HIS A 514 -6.09 15.00 -17.66
N PHE A 515 -5.59 14.56 -18.82
CA PHE A 515 -4.37 13.77 -18.91
C PHE A 515 -3.16 14.68 -19.04
N LEU A 516 -2.59 15.04 -17.90
CA LEU A 516 -1.39 15.84 -17.80
C LEU A 516 -0.17 14.98 -18.17
N ARG A 517 0.49 15.31 -19.27
CA ARG A 517 1.71 14.62 -19.72
C ARG A 517 2.93 15.39 -19.26
N LYS A 518 3.88 14.67 -18.67
CA LYS A 518 5.18 15.19 -18.28
C LYS A 518 5.90 15.65 -19.53
N LYS A 519 6.31 16.91 -19.52
CA LYS A 519 7.13 17.45 -20.60
C LYS A 519 8.50 16.80 -20.49
N SER A 520 8.90 16.08 -21.53
CA SER A 520 10.26 15.55 -21.58
C SER A 520 11.24 16.70 -21.38
N PRO A 521 12.22 16.58 -20.46
CA PRO A 521 13.17 17.64 -20.23
C PRO A 521 13.86 17.96 -21.56
N SER A 522 13.67 19.18 -22.06
CA SER A 522 14.48 19.67 -23.17
C SER A 522 15.95 19.58 -22.72
N PRO A 523 16.87 19.01 -23.53
CA PRO A 523 18.29 18.87 -23.17
C PRO A 523 18.96 20.19 -22.74
N SER A 524 18.33 21.34 -22.99
CA SER A 524 18.86 22.68 -22.74
C SER A 524 18.42 23.34 -21.42
N THR A 525 17.57 22.72 -20.58
CA THR A 525 16.90 23.50 -19.51
C THR A 525 16.75 22.79 -18.17
N LEU A 526 17.84 22.28 -17.60
CA LEU A 526 17.93 22.08 -16.14
C LEU A 526 18.30 23.42 -15.48
N LYS A 527 17.32 24.32 -15.36
CA LYS A 527 17.44 25.46 -14.43
C LYS A 527 16.85 25.02 -13.09
N ARG A 528 17.68 25.10 -12.05
CA ARG A 528 17.33 24.87 -10.65
C ARG A 528 16.02 25.61 -10.35
N VAL A 529 14.99 24.90 -9.88
CA VAL A 529 13.80 25.53 -9.31
C VAL A 529 14.26 26.22 -8.02
N ILE A 530 14.38 27.54 -8.05
CA ILE A 530 14.73 28.35 -6.89
C ILE A 530 13.48 28.41 -6.01
N LEU A 531 13.56 27.87 -4.80
CA LEU A 531 12.45 27.92 -3.85
C LEU A 531 12.24 29.36 -3.38
N PRO A 532 11.00 29.77 -3.03
CA PRO A 532 10.70 31.14 -2.60
C PRO A 532 11.53 31.65 -1.40
N ASN A 533 12.11 30.74 -0.61
CA ASN A 533 12.92 31.08 0.56
C ASN A 533 14.39 31.40 0.23
N ASP A 534 14.89 31.08 -0.97
CA ASP A 534 16.27 31.39 -1.35
C ASP A 534 16.46 32.89 -1.67
N GLU A 535 15.40 33.62 -2.03
CA GLU A 535 15.48 35.08 -2.25
C GLU A 535 15.68 35.88 -0.95
N ALA A 536 15.40 35.29 0.21
CA ALA A 536 15.60 35.94 1.51
C ALA A 536 17.03 35.76 2.05
N ALA A 537 17.80 34.80 1.52
CA ALA A 537 19.20 34.58 1.92
C ALA A 537 20.21 35.33 1.04
N GLU A 538 19.78 35.83 -0.12
CA GLU A 538 20.60 36.66 -1.03
C GLU A 538 20.35 38.17 -0.91
N ARG A 539 19.58 38.62 0.08
CA ARG A 539 19.46 40.03 0.50
C ARG A 539 20.01 40.19 1.91
#